data_AF-A0A1V4UQR3-F1
#
_entry.id   AF-A0A1V4UQR3-F1
#
_cell.length_a   1.000
_cell.length_b   1.000
_cell.length_c   1.000
_cell.angle_alpha   90.00
_cell.angle_beta   90.00
_cell.angle_gamma   90.00
#
_symmetry.space_group_name_H-M   'P 1'
#
loop_
_entity.id
_entity.type
_entity.pdbx_description
1 polymer ?
#
loop_
_entity_poly.entity_id
_entity_poly.type
_entity_poly.pdbx_seq_one_letter_code
_entity_poly.pdbx_strand_id
1 'polypeptide(L)'
;MQQMSTAWPWSSPACATSVIELRRMIFAALIALALLTCAQASTIQSGQDIQAAINSARAGDIILVGPGEHNAFEVDRALTIAGQEGSVLHAAIQKPAIQVSSDGVKISGFKIIGVGKDSTAKFNYFMNNPAAAAGKRLDMPNAAVVISSSDVILENISIFGAQVGVKAENVGNLSIQNTTLESCESGVALLQCRSSKVAGCSFSNCKKYGLDAEECQGIEFNSNRIVNTSGSGALFKESEVCEIQDNVFSGNAFGLSLWRSTLSQVARNRADHNYYGILITDSSNNNTITDNLAEDNSRGEIIAGFGIGISLEENSSYNIVTRNTAKGNFNGLEVSRGCKFNVVYGNDVSDNSHGIRLNENRNNLIFGNNFYDNNINAYENASQNIWNTTRGNYYDDYHGKDEDGDGIGDQPYALRGQDSKSYDHRPMIAFCRNASIDYATLKDDVKKYATYELADDEVPAYQLKGGTIVIASKIPTSPPKWSDSKPLDVTTPPFYK
;
A
#
# COMPACT_ATOMS: atom_id res chain seq x y z
N MET A 1 65.70 36.11 -18.23
CA MET A 1 64.41 35.60 -17.73
C MET A 1 63.39 36.72 -17.84
N GLN A 2 62.51 36.63 -18.83
CA GLN A 2 61.38 37.54 -19.04
C GLN A 2 60.32 37.30 -17.97
N GLN A 3 59.85 38.34 -17.30
CA GLN A 3 58.54 38.32 -16.64
C GLN A 3 57.60 39.23 -17.44
N MET A 4 56.55 38.62 -17.98
CA MET A 4 55.51 39.25 -18.77
C MET A 4 54.57 40.04 -17.86
N SER A 5 54.35 41.30 -18.23
CA SER A 5 53.24 42.13 -17.79
C SER A 5 52.03 41.83 -18.68
N THR A 6 50.86 41.58 -18.08
CA THR A 6 49.57 41.68 -18.77
C THR A 6 48.50 42.19 -17.80
N ALA A 7 48.37 43.51 -17.70
CA ALA A 7 47.14 44.15 -17.24
C ALA A 7 46.22 44.35 -18.46
N TRP A 8 44.97 43.88 -18.37
CA TRP A 8 43.90 44.17 -19.34
C TRP A 8 42.87 45.12 -18.69
N PRO A 9 42.39 46.17 -19.38
CA PRO A 9 41.42 47.12 -18.84
C PRO A 9 39.97 46.73 -19.19
N TRP A 10 39.02 47.38 -18.49
CA TRP A 10 37.56 47.43 -18.67
C TRP A 10 36.69 46.49 -17.82
N SER A 11 36.22 47.03 -16.68
CA SER A 11 34.80 47.00 -16.35
C SER A 11 34.45 48.17 -15.41
N SER A 12 33.69 49.14 -15.90
CA SER A 12 33.13 50.22 -15.08
C SER A 12 31.80 49.74 -14.44
N PRO A 13 31.54 49.96 -13.13
CA PRO A 13 30.38 49.39 -12.44
C PRO A 13 29.02 50.06 -12.73
N ALA A 14 28.92 50.95 -13.73
CA ALA A 14 27.79 51.89 -13.83
C ALA A 14 26.60 51.42 -14.69
N CYS A 15 26.65 50.24 -15.32
CA CYS A 15 25.58 49.78 -16.24
C CYS A 15 24.79 48.55 -15.75
N ALA A 16 25.15 47.94 -14.60
CA ALA A 16 24.49 46.75 -14.08
C ALA A 16 23.37 47.03 -13.05
N THR A 17 23.23 48.26 -12.58
CA THR A 17 22.29 48.63 -11.50
C THR A 17 20.88 48.99 -11.99
N SER A 18 20.68 49.35 -13.26
CA SER A 18 19.35 49.80 -13.76
C SER A 18 18.36 48.66 -14.01
N VAL A 19 18.85 47.48 -14.41
CA VAL A 19 17.99 46.32 -14.74
C VAL A 19 17.52 45.59 -13.48
N ILE A 20 18.33 45.57 -12.42
CA ILE A 20 18.00 44.92 -11.15
C ILE A 20 16.97 45.75 -10.37
N GLU A 21 17.12 47.08 -10.35
CA GLU A 21 16.16 48.02 -9.74
C GLU A 21 14.80 47.96 -10.47
N LEU A 22 14.80 47.93 -11.81
CA LEU A 22 13.57 47.80 -12.59
C LEU A 22 12.87 46.46 -12.36
N ARG A 23 13.61 45.35 -12.27
CA ARG A 23 13.07 44.02 -11.93
C ARG A 23 12.51 43.98 -10.51
N ARG A 24 13.16 44.64 -9.54
CA ARG A 24 12.65 44.76 -8.16
C ARG A 24 11.37 45.57 -8.09
N MET A 25 11.26 46.66 -8.85
CA MET A 25 10.03 47.46 -8.93
C MET A 25 8.88 46.70 -9.60
N ILE A 26 9.15 45.96 -10.68
CA ILE A 26 8.13 45.10 -11.33
C ILE A 26 7.71 43.96 -10.40
N PHE A 27 8.64 43.33 -9.68
CA PHE A 27 8.34 42.25 -8.74
C PHE A 27 7.56 42.77 -7.51
N ALA A 28 7.92 43.95 -6.98
CA ALA A 28 7.18 44.61 -5.93
C ALA A 28 5.79 45.07 -6.39
N ALA A 29 5.65 45.52 -7.64
CA ALA A 29 4.35 45.87 -8.24
C ALA A 29 3.49 44.62 -8.48
N LEU A 30 4.07 43.47 -8.87
CA LEU A 30 3.37 42.20 -8.99
C LEU A 30 2.94 41.63 -7.63
N ILE A 31 3.77 41.77 -6.59
CA ILE A 31 3.39 41.43 -5.21
C ILE A 31 2.31 42.38 -4.69
N ALA A 32 2.41 43.69 -4.96
CA ALA A 32 1.38 44.65 -4.59
C ALA A 32 0.06 44.42 -5.34
N LEU A 33 0.12 44.02 -6.61
CA LEU A 33 -1.05 43.63 -7.42
C LEU A 33 -1.65 42.31 -6.94
N ALA A 34 -0.83 41.36 -6.48
CA ALA A 34 -1.28 40.12 -5.82
C ALA A 34 -1.88 40.35 -4.43
N LEU A 35 -1.41 41.38 -3.71
CA LEU A 35 -1.98 41.83 -2.42
C LEU A 35 -3.24 42.68 -2.59
N LEU A 36 -3.50 43.22 -3.78
CA LEU A 36 -4.72 43.96 -4.14
C LEU A 36 -5.89 43.04 -4.53
N THR A 37 -5.66 41.73 -4.65
CA THR A 37 -6.70 40.73 -4.94
C THR A 37 -6.91 39.73 -3.80
N CYS A 38 -6.70 40.14 -2.54
CA CYS A 38 -7.35 39.44 -1.43
C CYS A 38 -8.86 39.70 -1.52
N ALA A 39 -9.52 39.02 -2.46
CA ALA A 39 -10.97 38.86 -2.43
C ALA A 39 -11.29 38.27 -1.06
N GLN A 40 -11.89 39.10 -0.22
CA GLN A 40 -12.32 38.66 1.10
C GLN A 40 -13.36 37.57 0.88
N ALA A 41 -13.02 36.33 1.21
CA ALA A 41 -13.92 35.18 1.06
C ALA A 41 -15.23 35.50 1.77
N SER A 42 -16.33 35.54 1.01
CA SER A 42 -17.64 35.81 1.57
C SER A 42 -18.18 34.55 2.22
N THR A 43 -18.85 34.69 3.36
CA THR A 43 -19.55 33.58 4.01
C THR A 43 -21.03 33.63 3.63
N ILE A 44 -21.52 32.56 3.01
CA ILE A 44 -22.90 32.41 2.51
C ILE A 44 -23.60 31.34 3.34
N GLN A 45 -24.77 31.65 3.89
CA GLN A 45 -25.65 30.66 4.52
C GLN A 45 -26.47 29.97 3.45
N SER A 46 -26.38 28.65 3.33
CA SER A 46 -27.04 27.92 2.23
C SER A 46 -28.57 27.96 2.28
N GLY A 47 -29.15 28.13 3.48
CA GLY A 47 -30.53 27.71 3.70
C GLY A 47 -30.70 26.21 3.42
N GLN A 48 -31.84 25.81 2.87
CA GLN A 48 -32.10 24.41 2.52
C GLN A 48 -31.46 23.99 1.18
N ASP A 49 -31.27 24.92 0.23
CA ASP A 49 -30.75 24.65 -1.11
C ASP A 49 -29.27 25.05 -1.24
N ILE A 50 -28.39 24.07 -1.02
CA ILE A 50 -26.94 24.25 -1.13
C ILE A 50 -26.54 24.66 -2.56
N GLN A 51 -27.22 24.14 -3.58
CA GLN A 51 -26.86 24.43 -4.97
C GLN A 51 -27.12 25.89 -5.33
N ALA A 52 -28.23 26.47 -4.85
CA ALA A 52 -28.52 27.89 -5.04
C ALA A 52 -27.40 28.78 -4.43
N ALA A 53 -26.90 28.42 -3.26
CA ALA A 53 -25.79 29.12 -2.62
C ALA A 53 -24.50 28.99 -3.44
N ILE A 54 -24.17 27.78 -3.92
CA ILE A 54 -23.03 27.53 -4.81
C ILE A 54 -23.13 28.41 -6.06
N ASN A 55 -24.30 28.46 -6.70
CA ASN A 55 -24.51 29.24 -7.93
C ASN A 55 -24.34 30.75 -7.72
N SER A 56 -24.58 31.25 -6.50
CA SER A 56 -24.38 32.66 -6.14
C SER A 56 -22.96 32.98 -5.67
N ALA A 57 -22.17 31.96 -5.32
CA ALA A 57 -20.85 32.08 -4.74
C ALA A 57 -19.77 32.35 -5.80
N ARG A 58 -18.71 33.03 -5.38
CA ARG A 58 -17.48 33.23 -6.16
C ARG A 58 -16.42 32.24 -5.67
N ALA A 59 -15.46 31.95 -6.55
CA ALA A 59 -14.31 31.14 -6.16
C ALA A 59 -13.62 31.74 -4.92
N GLY A 60 -13.32 30.88 -3.93
CA GLY A 60 -12.77 31.24 -2.63
C GLY A 60 -13.81 31.45 -1.52
N ASP A 61 -15.11 31.56 -1.84
CA ASP A 61 -16.15 31.76 -0.84
C ASP A 61 -16.36 30.53 0.06
N ILE A 62 -16.97 30.78 1.22
CA ILE A 62 -17.33 29.78 2.22
C ILE A 62 -18.85 29.63 2.25
N ILE A 63 -19.35 28.42 2.10
CA ILE A 63 -20.77 28.07 2.24
C ILE A 63 -20.95 27.33 3.56
N LEU A 64 -21.73 27.92 4.47
CA LEU A 64 -22.15 27.29 5.72
C LEU A 64 -23.51 26.64 5.53
N VAL A 65 -23.59 25.35 5.85
CA VAL A 65 -24.81 24.56 5.74
C VAL A 65 -25.31 24.24 7.14
N GLY A 66 -26.54 24.64 7.44
CA GLY A 66 -27.16 24.42 8.73
C GLY A 66 -27.48 22.95 9.02
N PRO A 67 -27.92 22.62 10.24
CA PRO A 67 -28.43 21.28 10.55
C PRO A 67 -29.71 20.99 9.75
N GLY A 68 -29.90 19.71 9.40
CA GLY A 68 -31.09 19.24 8.70
C GLY A 68 -30.77 18.43 7.45
N GLU A 69 -31.83 18.05 6.75
CA GLU A 69 -31.74 17.32 5.49
C GLU A 69 -31.53 18.28 4.32
N HIS A 70 -30.58 17.96 3.45
CA HIS A 70 -30.22 18.79 2.31
C HIS A 70 -30.17 18.01 1.00
N ASN A 71 -30.42 18.72 -0.08
CA ASN A 71 -30.30 18.16 -1.42
C ASN A 71 -28.82 17.92 -1.77
N ALA A 72 -28.58 16.87 -2.56
CA ALA A 72 -27.29 16.64 -3.20
C ALA A 72 -26.86 17.84 -4.05
N PHE A 73 -25.55 18.09 -4.13
CA PHE A 73 -25.01 19.25 -4.83
C PHE A 73 -23.74 18.93 -5.65
N GLU A 74 -23.45 19.79 -6.61
CA GLU A 74 -22.25 19.80 -7.42
C GLU A 74 -21.45 21.09 -7.17
N VAL A 75 -20.13 20.93 -6.99
CA VAL A 75 -19.18 22.02 -6.76
C VAL A 75 -18.27 22.12 -7.97
N ASP A 76 -18.44 23.19 -8.72
CA ASP A 76 -17.79 23.45 -10.01
C ASP A 76 -16.84 24.66 -9.97
N ARG A 77 -16.51 25.15 -8.77
CA ARG A 77 -15.49 26.17 -8.52
C ARG A 77 -14.86 25.99 -7.14
N ALA A 78 -13.64 26.49 -6.95
CA ALA A 78 -12.93 26.46 -5.67
C ALA A 78 -13.78 27.09 -4.56
N LEU A 79 -14.27 26.29 -3.62
CA LEU A 79 -15.15 26.71 -2.52
C LEU A 79 -14.83 25.93 -1.26
N THR A 80 -15.08 26.54 -0.11
CA THR A 80 -15.19 25.80 1.16
C THR A 80 -16.66 25.58 1.48
N ILE A 81 -17.09 24.35 1.68
CA ILE A 81 -18.46 23.99 2.04
C ILE A 81 -18.42 23.23 3.37
N ALA A 82 -18.99 23.83 4.41
CA ALA A 82 -18.95 23.30 5.76
C ALA A 82 -20.36 23.03 6.28
N GLY A 83 -20.69 21.75 6.44
CA GLY A 83 -21.84 21.27 7.18
C GLY A 83 -21.64 21.49 8.67
N GLN A 84 -22.66 22.07 9.30
CA GLN A 84 -22.75 22.11 10.76
C GLN A 84 -23.18 20.75 11.30
N GLU A 85 -23.00 20.53 12.59
CA GLU A 85 -23.41 19.29 13.23
C GLU A 85 -24.90 18.99 12.94
N GLY A 86 -25.17 17.82 12.35
CA GLY A 86 -26.52 17.43 11.93
C GLY A 86 -26.89 17.78 10.49
N SER A 87 -25.97 18.31 9.66
CA SER A 87 -26.18 18.41 8.21
C SER A 87 -26.14 17.01 7.56
N VAL A 88 -27.25 16.61 6.92
CA VAL A 88 -27.43 15.29 6.31
C VAL A 88 -27.68 15.41 4.81
N LEU A 89 -27.03 14.54 4.03
CA LEU A 89 -27.24 14.37 2.60
C LEU A 89 -27.62 12.93 2.27
N HIS A 90 -28.39 12.74 1.21
CA HIS A 90 -28.75 11.42 0.69
C HIS A 90 -28.24 11.27 -0.74
N ALA A 91 -27.47 10.22 -0.99
CA ALA A 91 -27.20 9.79 -2.35
C ALA A 91 -28.43 9.09 -2.93
N ALA A 92 -28.53 9.06 -4.26
CA ALA A 92 -29.54 8.29 -4.97
C ALA A 92 -28.86 7.37 -6.01
N ILE A 93 -29.63 6.45 -6.60
CA ILE A 93 -29.14 5.58 -7.65
C ILE A 93 -28.51 6.44 -8.75
N GLN A 94 -27.21 6.23 -9.00
CA GLN A 94 -26.44 6.92 -10.03
C GLN A 94 -26.40 8.45 -9.92
N LYS A 95 -26.69 8.99 -8.72
CA LYS A 95 -26.57 10.41 -8.38
C LYS A 95 -25.89 10.55 -7.01
N PRO A 96 -24.61 10.93 -6.94
CA PRO A 96 -23.92 11.09 -5.67
C PRO A 96 -24.55 12.21 -4.83
N ALA A 97 -24.33 12.16 -3.52
CA ALA A 97 -24.70 13.23 -2.60
C ALA A 97 -23.84 14.49 -2.83
N ILE A 98 -22.57 14.27 -3.17
CA ILE A 98 -21.60 15.33 -3.44
C ILE A 98 -20.82 14.99 -4.70
N GLN A 99 -20.78 15.93 -5.65
CA GLN A 99 -19.94 15.86 -6.82
C GLN A 99 -18.98 17.05 -6.85
N VAL A 100 -17.68 16.78 -7.01
CA VAL A 100 -16.63 17.81 -7.09
C VAL A 100 -15.98 17.77 -8.47
N SER A 101 -16.15 18.85 -9.22
CA SER A 101 -15.69 19.01 -10.61
C SER A 101 -14.75 20.21 -10.80
N SER A 102 -14.23 20.77 -9.71
CA SER A 102 -13.24 21.85 -9.73
C SER A 102 -12.15 21.68 -8.67
N ASP A 103 -10.99 22.25 -8.96
CA ASP A 103 -9.84 22.23 -8.05
C ASP A 103 -10.03 23.19 -6.88
N GLY A 104 -9.29 23.00 -5.79
CA GLY A 104 -9.28 23.92 -4.64
C GLY A 104 -10.57 23.90 -3.82
N VAL A 105 -11.25 22.76 -3.78
CA VAL A 105 -12.51 22.57 -3.05
C VAL A 105 -12.25 21.93 -1.68
N LYS A 106 -12.84 22.49 -0.63
CA LYS A 106 -12.86 21.91 0.71
C LYS A 106 -14.29 21.59 1.11
N ILE A 107 -14.53 20.37 1.59
CA ILE A 107 -15.83 19.90 2.07
C ILE A 107 -15.68 19.29 3.45
N SER A 108 -16.55 19.66 4.38
CA SER A 108 -16.48 19.12 5.73
C SER A 108 -17.82 19.03 6.46
N GLY A 109 -17.89 18.16 7.46
CA GLY A 109 -18.97 18.18 8.46
C GLY A 109 -20.31 17.57 8.03
N PHE A 110 -20.33 16.76 6.97
CA PHE A 110 -21.56 16.14 6.48
C PHE A 110 -21.72 14.70 6.96
N LYS A 111 -22.96 14.32 7.29
CA LYS A 111 -23.39 12.93 7.31
C LYS A 111 -24.04 12.60 5.97
N ILE A 112 -23.64 11.48 5.36
CA ILE A 112 -24.11 11.06 4.05
C ILE A 112 -24.69 9.65 4.15
N ILE A 113 -25.95 9.52 3.75
CA ILE A 113 -26.59 8.22 3.56
C ILE A 113 -26.40 7.79 2.10
N GLY A 114 -25.63 6.73 1.90
CA GLY A 114 -25.31 6.18 0.60
C GLY A 114 -26.38 5.24 0.04
N VAL A 115 -26.15 4.78 -1.18
CA VAL A 115 -26.96 3.74 -1.82
C VAL A 115 -26.09 2.53 -2.11
N GLY A 116 -26.43 1.39 -1.54
CA GLY A 116 -25.73 0.13 -1.76
C GLY A 116 -25.85 -0.39 -3.20
N LYS A 117 -25.16 -1.49 -3.49
CA LYS A 117 -25.28 -2.18 -4.77
C LYS A 117 -26.58 -2.96 -4.85
N ASP A 118 -27.40 -2.59 -5.84
CA ASP A 118 -28.55 -3.35 -6.28
C ASP A 118 -28.62 -3.27 -7.81
N SER A 119 -28.13 -4.33 -8.46
CA SER A 119 -28.06 -4.39 -9.93
C SER A 119 -29.45 -4.38 -10.57
N THR A 120 -30.44 -4.99 -9.93
CA THR A 120 -31.82 -5.04 -10.43
C THR A 120 -32.48 -3.68 -10.31
N ALA A 121 -32.36 -3.02 -9.17
CA ALA A 121 -32.88 -1.66 -8.99
C ALA A 121 -32.19 -0.67 -9.93
N LYS A 122 -30.87 -0.78 -10.14
CA LYS A 122 -30.14 0.08 -11.08
C LYS A 122 -30.58 -0.15 -12.53
N PHE A 123 -30.73 -1.40 -12.94
CA PHE A 123 -31.24 -1.75 -14.27
C PHE A 123 -32.64 -1.18 -14.49
N ASN A 124 -33.56 -1.39 -13.56
CA ASN A 124 -34.92 -0.84 -13.62
C ASN A 124 -34.91 0.70 -13.65
N TYR A 125 -34.03 1.34 -12.87
CA TYR A 125 -33.85 2.78 -12.88
C TYR A 125 -33.43 3.30 -14.27
N PHE A 126 -32.47 2.66 -14.93
CA PHE A 126 -32.04 3.04 -16.29
C PHE A 126 -33.13 2.82 -17.34
N MET A 127 -33.87 1.70 -17.26
CA MET A 127 -34.98 1.43 -18.18
C MET A 127 -36.09 2.49 -18.06
N ASN A 128 -36.35 2.98 -16.85
CA ASN A 128 -37.37 4.00 -16.60
C ASN A 128 -36.85 5.44 -16.81
N ASN A 129 -35.52 5.64 -16.89
CA ASN A 129 -34.90 6.95 -17.04
C ASN A 129 -33.82 6.94 -18.14
N PRO A 130 -34.17 6.83 -19.44
CA PRO A 130 -33.19 6.69 -20.52
C PRO A 130 -32.18 7.84 -20.59
N ALA A 131 -32.60 9.07 -20.28
CA ALA A 131 -31.71 10.23 -20.22
C ALA A 131 -30.66 10.12 -19.10
N ALA A 132 -31.01 9.53 -17.95
CA ALA A 132 -30.09 9.32 -16.84
C ALA A 132 -29.09 8.18 -17.12
N ALA A 133 -29.45 7.25 -18.02
CA ALA A 133 -28.59 6.16 -18.46
C ALA A 133 -27.63 6.56 -19.60
N ALA A 134 -27.91 7.66 -20.31
CA ALA A 134 -27.12 8.09 -21.45
C ALA A 134 -25.64 8.32 -21.06
N GLY A 135 -24.72 7.62 -21.74
CA GLY A 135 -23.28 7.70 -21.48
C GLY A 135 -22.81 7.04 -20.18
N LYS A 136 -23.70 6.43 -19.39
CA LYS A 136 -23.33 5.70 -18.17
C LYS A 136 -23.26 4.20 -18.43
N ARG A 137 -22.31 3.53 -17.77
CA ARG A 137 -22.22 2.07 -17.79
C ARG A 137 -22.99 1.50 -16.60
N LEU A 138 -23.60 0.33 -16.77
CA LEU A 138 -24.36 -0.35 -15.70
C LEU A 138 -23.47 -0.75 -14.51
N ASP A 139 -22.18 -0.95 -14.76
CA ASP A 139 -21.18 -1.29 -13.74
C ASP A 139 -20.64 -0.08 -12.96
N MET A 140 -20.98 1.16 -13.34
CA MET A 140 -20.62 2.34 -12.56
C MET A 140 -21.21 2.24 -11.15
N PRO A 141 -20.41 2.36 -10.08
CA PRO A 141 -20.90 2.19 -8.72
C PRO A 141 -21.81 3.35 -8.29
N ASN A 142 -22.71 3.08 -7.34
CA ASN A 142 -23.42 4.14 -6.61
C ASN A 142 -22.47 4.76 -5.57
N ALA A 143 -21.68 5.75 -6.00
CA ALA A 143 -20.78 6.47 -5.12
C ALA A 143 -21.53 7.54 -4.30
N ALA A 144 -21.20 7.72 -3.02
CA ALA A 144 -21.79 8.77 -2.19
C ALA A 144 -21.13 10.13 -2.46
N VAL A 145 -19.80 10.14 -2.61
CA VAL A 145 -19.01 11.30 -3.02
C VAL A 145 -18.20 10.94 -4.27
N VAL A 146 -18.23 11.80 -5.29
CA VAL A 146 -17.45 11.66 -6.52
C VAL A 146 -16.53 12.87 -6.68
N ILE A 147 -15.24 12.62 -6.90
CA ILE A 147 -14.21 13.63 -7.09
C ILE A 147 -13.50 13.36 -8.41
N SER A 148 -13.48 14.35 -9.29
CA SER A 148 -12.82 14.29 -10.60
C SER A 148 -11.83 15.44 -10.84
N SER A 149 -11.44 16.13 -9.76
CA SER A 149 -10.57 17.32 -9.78
C SER A 149 -9.58 17.29 -8.62
N SER A 150 -8.46 17.99 -8.80
CA SER A 150 -7.30 17.97 -7.89
C SER A 150 -7.41 18.99 -6.76
N ASP A 151 -6.50 18.96 -5.79
CA ASP A 151 -6.46 19.93 -4.69
C ASP A 151 -7.77 19.98 -3.89
N VAL A 152 -8.32 18.79 -3.60
CA VAL A 152 -9.59 18.62 -2.88
C VAL A 152 -9.34 18.15 -1.46
N ILE A 153 -10.06 18.72 -0.49
CA ILE A 153 -10.00 18.33 0.92
C ILE A 153 -11.38 17.86 1.38
N LEU A 154 -11.47 16.63 1.86
CA LEU A 154 -12.60 16.07 2.59
C LEU A 154 -12.22 15.88 4.06
N GLU A 155 -12.96 16.50 4.97
CA GLU A 155 -12.66 16.45 6.41
C GLU A 155 -13.92 16.19 7.25
N ASN A 156 -13.83 15.31 8.25
CA ASN A 156 -14.91 15.11 9.23
C ASN A 156 -16.26 14.75 8.57
N ILE A 157 -16.22 13.85 7.59
CA ILE A 157 -17.42 13.34 6.90
C ILE A 157 -17.78 11.95 7.48
N SER A 158 -19.07 11.63 7.56
CA SER A 158 -19.54 10.29 7.88
C SER A 158 -20.37 9.75 6.72
N ILE A 159 -20.01 8.58 6.19
CA ILE A 159 -20.71 7.94 5.07
C ILE A 159 -21.20 6.55 5.50
N PHE A 160 -22.49 6.28 5.30
CA PHE A 160 -23.11 5.01 5.66
C PHE A 160 -23.77 4.33 4.46
N GLY A 161 -23.52 3.04 4.25
CA GLY A 161 -24.33 2.19 3.37
C GLY A 161 -24.17 2.42 1.86
N ALA A 162 -23.07 3.06 1.41
CA ALA A 162 -22.83 3.32 -0.01
C ALA A 162 -22.26 2.09 -0.74
N GLN A 163 -22.49 1.96 -2.05
CA GLN A 163 -21.70 1.01 -2.85
C GLN A 163 -20.22 1.43 -2.86
N VAL A 164 -19.95 2.71 -3.09
CA VAL A 164 -18.62 3.30 -2.86
C VAL A 164 -18.81 4.55 -2.00
N GLY A 165 -18.09 4.67 -0.89
CA GLY A 165 -18.20 5.86 -0.05
C GLY A 165 -17.66 7.09 -0.77
N VAL A 166 -16.34 7.12 -1.01
CA VAL A 166 -15.68 8.15 -1.81
C VAL A 166 -15.06 7.51 -3.04
N LYS A 167 -15.41 8.00 -4.23
CA LYS A 167 -14.75 7.64 -5.48
C LYS A 167 -13.95 8.84 -5.99
N ALA A 168 -12.64 8.68 -6.16
CA ALA A 168 -11.77 9.63 -6.83
C ALA A 168 -11.11 8.98 -8.04
N GLU A 169 -11.09 9.67 -9.17
CA GLU A 169 -10.54 9.15 -10.42
C GLU A 169 -9.72 10.22 -11.14
N ASN A 170 -8.46 9.93 -11.48
CA ASN A 170 -7.52 10.87 -12.11
C ASN A 170 -7.28 12.15 -11.28
N VAL A 171 -7.18 12.00 -9.96
CA VAL A 171 -7.08 13.12 -9.01
C VAL A 171 -5.66 13.26 -8.45
N GLY A 172 -5.13 14.50 -8.41
CA GLY A 172 -3.91 14.85 -7.69
C GLY A 172 -4.20 15.60 -6.39
N ASN A 173 -3.35 15.43 -5.37
CA ASN A 173 -3.41 16.22 -4.14
C ASN A 173 -4.80 16.19 -3.45
N LEU A 174 -5.43 15.02 -3.40
CA LEU A 174 -6.64 14.78 -2.62
C LEU A 174 -6.26 14.50 -1.17
N SER A 175 -6.98 15.10 -0.23
CA SER A 175 -6.86 14.80 1.19
C SER A 175 -8.21 14.34 1.76
N ILE A 176 -8.28 13.09 2.24
CA ILE A 176 -9.43 12.55 2.98
C ILE A 176 -8.99 12.35 4.42
N GLN A 177 -9.57 13.12 5.33
CA GLN A 177 -9.15 13.15 6.73
C GLN A 177 -10.32 12.97 7.69
N ASN A 178 -10.08 12.27 8.80
CA ASN A 178 -11.02 12.12 9.92
C ASN A 178 -12.43 11.69 9.47
N THR A 179 -12.50 10.85 8.44
CA THR A 179 -13.75 10.44 7.81
C THR A 179 -14.13 9.05 8.29
N THR A 180 -15.42 8.83 8.57
CA THR A 180 -15.97 7.52 8.94
C THR A 180 -16.72 6.92 7.76
N LEU A 181 -16.39 5.69 7.39
CA LEU A 181 -17.03 4.94 6.31
C LEU A 181 -17.53 3.61 6.85
N GLU A 182 -18.85 3.47 6.94
CA GLU A 182 -19.49 2.31 7.58
C GLU A 182 -20.42 1.59 6.61
N SER A 183 -20.40 0.26 6.65
CA SER A 183 -21.32 -0.60 5.89
C SER A 183 -21.34 -0.34 4.39
N CYS A 184 -20.23 0.19 3.84
CA CYS A 184 -20.08 0.41 2.41
C CYS A 184 -19.67 -0.91 1.70
N GLU A 185 -19.89 -1.05 0.39
CA GLU A 185 -19.25 -2.15 -0.34
C GLU A 185 -17.74 -1.88 -0.46
N SER A 186 -17.35 -0.72 -0.97
CA SER A 186 -16.01 -0.16 -0.79
C SER A 186 -16.07 1.17 -0.05
N GLY A 187 -15.18 1.39 0.93
CA GLY A 187 -15.09 2.66 1.63
C GLY A 187 -14.59 3.78 0.69
N VAL A 188 -13.30 3.77 0.38
CA VAL A 188 -12.67 4.72 -0.54
C VAL A 188 -12.13 3.96 -1.75
N ALA A 189 -12.40 4.47 -2.94
CA ALA A 189 -11.81 4.02 -4.19
C ALA A 189 -11.00 5.16 -4.81
N LEU A 190 -9.68 4.99 -4.88
CA LEU A 190 -8.74 5.88 -5.55
C LEU A 190 -8.29 5.21 -6.84
N LEU A 191 -8.63 5.79 -7.98
CA LEU A 191 -8.25 5.26 -9.30
C LEU A 191 -7.34 6.28 -9.98
N GLN A 192 -6.14 5.88 -10.37
CA GLN A 192 -5.19 6.74 -11.08
C GLN A 192 -4.91 8.05 -10.33
N CYS A 193 -4.87 7.99 -8.99
CA CYS A 193 -4.67 9.17 -8.14
C CYS A 193 -3.19 9.33 -7.78
N ARG A 194 -2.76 10.58 -7.57
CA ARG A 194 -1.37 10.89 -7.25
C ARG A 194 -1.20 11.84 -6.08
N SER A 195 -0.11 11.69 -5.33
CA SER A 195 0.31 12.62 -4.27
C SER A 195 -0.84 12.95 -3.31
N SER A 196 -1.61 11.94 -2.92
CA SER A 196 -2.86 12.09 -2.19
C SER A 196 -2.78 11.38 -0.85
N LYS A 197 -3.62 11.82 0.10
CA LYS A 197 -3.56 11.41 1.49
C LYS A 197 -4.91 10.92 1.97
N VAL A 198 -4.91 9.78 2.66
CA VAL A 198 -6.05 9.28 3.44
C VAL A 198 -5.56 9.03 4.86
N ALA A 199 -6.02 9.84 5.81
CA ALA A 199 -5.48 9.82 7.17
C ALA A 199 -6.50 9.99 8.28
N GLY A 200 -6.29 9.28 9.39
CA GLY A 200 -7.19 9.37 10.57
C GLY A 200 -8.61 8.87 10.28
N CYS A 201 -8.82 8.11 9.20
CA CYS A 201 -10.14 7.62 8.81
C CYS A 201 -10.47 6.28 9.48
N SER A 202 -11.76 6.05 9.71
CA SER A 202 -12.29 4.81 10.28
C SER A 202 -13.20 4.11 9.27
N PHE A 203 -12.88 2.87 8.93
CA PHE A 203 -13.61 2.03 7.99
C PHE A 203 -14.13 0.81 8.75
N SER A 204 -15.43 0.52 8.63
CA SER A 204 -16.02 -0.61 9.34
C SER A 204 -17.09 -1.33 8.52
N ASN A 205 -17.09 -2.66 8.64
CA ASN A 205 -18.09 -3.54 8.04
C ASN A 205 -18.20 -3.36 6.50
N CYS A 206 -17.07 -3.09 5.85
CA CYS A 206 -17.03 -2.98 4.40
C CYS A 206 -17.16 -4.38 3.76
N LYS A 207 -17.94 -4.51 2.67
CA LYS A 207 -18.15 -5.83 2.06
C LYS A 207 -17.01 -6.28 1.15
N LYS A 208 -16.36 -5.35 0.48
CA LYS A 208 -15.29 -5.63 -0.48
C LYS A 208 -13.97 -5.05 0.01
N TYR A 209 -13.87 -3.73 0.11
CA TYR A 209 -12.63 -3.06 0.51
C TYR A 209 -12.89 -1.93 1.50
N GLY A 210 -11.98 -1.71 2.45
CA GLY A 210 -11.92 -0.44 3.16
C GLY A 210 -11.37 0.65 2.22
N LEU A 211 -10.14 0.44 1.76
CA LEU A 211 -9.50 1.23 0.70
C LEU A 211 -9.20 0.35 -0.53
N ASP A 212 -9.54 0.86 -1.72
CA ASP A 212 -9.15 0.33 -3.02
C ASP A 212 -8.34 1.41 -3.76
N ALA A 213 -7.01 1.29 -3.77
CA ALA A 213 -6.10 2.20 -4.45
C ALA A 213 -5.51 1.49 -5.67
N GLU A 214 -5.98 1.84 -6.87
CA GLU A 214 -5.61 1.20 -8.13
C GLU A 214 -4.87 2.20 -9.03
N GLU A 215 -3.74 1.77 -9.59
CA GLU A 215 -2.89 2.59 -10.49
C GLU A 215 -2.48 3.93 -9.86
N CYS A 216 -2.26 3.96 -8.54
CA CYS A 216 -1.97 5.18 -7.81
C CYS A 216 -0.47 5.38 -7.57
N GLN A 217 -0.04 6.64 -7.40
CA GLN A 217 1.35 6.98 -7.13
C GLN A 217 1.47 7.94 -5.94
N GLY A 218 2.36 7.67 -4.98
CA GLY A 218 2.62 8.63 -3.91
C GLY A 218 1.42 8.81 -2.97
N ILE A 219 0.73 7.71 -2.61
CA ILE A 219 -0.38 7.76 -1.67
C ILE A 219 0.16 7.66 -0.24
N GLU A 220 -0.20 8.64 0.59
CA GLU A 220 0.00 8.62 2.04
C GLU A 220 -1.23 8.02 2.73
N PHE A 221 -1.13 6.80 3.24
CA PHE A 221 -2.19 6.11 3.96
C PHE A 221 -1.78 5.94 5.43
N ASN A 222 -2.19 6.89 6.27
CA ASN A 222 -1.61 7.06 7.61
C ASN A 222 -2.65 7.08 8.75
N SER A 223 -2.38 6.35 9.84
CA SER A 223 -3.20 6.42 11.07
C SER A 223 -4.68 6.08 10.86
N ASN A 224 -4.98 5.16 9.94
CA ASN A 224 -6.35 4.72 9.68
C ASN A 224 -6.67 3.44 10.46
N ARG A 225 -7.97 3.22 10.71
CA ARG A 225 -8.48 1.99 11.31
C ARG A 225 -9.46 1.34 10.37
N ILE A 226 -9.15 0.13 9.89
CA ILE A 226 -10.01 -0.66 9.00
C ILE A 226 -10.36 -1.98 9.67
N VAL A 227 -11.65 -2.17 9.93
CA VAL A 227 -12.13 -3.33 10.69
C VAL A 227 -13.29 -4.07 10.03
N ASN A 228 -13.29 -5.39 10.21
CA ASN A 228 -14.38 -6.29 9.80
C ASN A 228 -14.76 -6.17 8.32
N THR A 229 -13.77 -5.99 7.44
CA THR A 229 -13.98 -5.99 5.99
C THR A 229 -13.99 -7.42 5.47
N SER A 230 -15.02 -7.81 4.72
CA SER A 230 -15.11 -9.19 4.22
C SER A 230 -14.05 -9.52 3.15
N GLY A 231 -13.50 -8.50 2.47
CA GLY A 231 -12.34 -8.62 1.58
C GLY A 231 -11.08 -7.98 2.18
N SER A 232 -10.34 -7.19 1.38
CA SER A 232 -9.11 -6.53 1.84
C SER A 232 -9.43 -5.28 2.65
N GLY A 233 -8.77 -5.09 3.79
CA GLY A 233 -8.86 -3.84 4.55
C GLY A 233 -8.37 -2.69 3.69
N ALA A 234 -7.11 -2.74 3.25
CA ALA A 234 -6.60 -1.89 2.18
C ALA A 234 -6.00 -2.72 1.05
N LEU A 235 -6.29 -2.35 -0.19
CA LEU A 235 -5.68 -2.90 -1.40
C LEU A 235 -4.94 -1.80 -2.14
N PHE A 236 -3.64 -1.98 -2.34
CA PHE A 236 -2.83 -1.20 -3.27
C PHE A 236 -2.54 -2.08 -4.47
N LYS A 237 -3.18 -1.77 -5.59
CA LYS A 237 -3.06 -2.52 -6.83
C LYS A 237 -2.36 -1.68 -7.88
N GLU A 238 -1.34 -2.25 -8.50
CA GLU A 238 -0.58 -1.61 -9.59
C GLU A 238 -0.12 -0.19 -9.21
N SER A 239 0.22 -0.01 -7.93
CA SER A 239 0.52 1.29 -7.33
C SER A 239 1.98 1.38 -6.92
N GLU A 240 2.52 2.60 -6.87
CA GLU A 240 3.94 2.81 -6.59
C GLU A 240 4.22 3.97 -5.65
N VAL A 241 5.36 3.90 -4.97
CA VAL A 241 5.87 4.97 -4.09
C VAL A 241 4.85 5.35 -3.00
N CYS A 242 4.11 4.37 -2.49
CA CYS A 242 3.09 4.62 -1.45
C CYS A 242 3.70 4.51 -0.05
N GLU A 243 3.19 5.32 0.88
CA GLU A 243 3.55 5.30 2.29
C GLU A 243 2.34 4.83 3.11
N ILE A 244 2.45 3.64 3.70
CA ILE A 244 1.37 2.97 4.41
C ILE A 244 1.82 2.79 5.85
N GLN A 245 1.44 3.73 6.71
CA GLN A 245 2.03 3.83 8.05
C GLN A 245 1.03 3.98 9.19
N ASP A 246 1.36 3.38 10.34
CA ASP A 246 0.63 3.58 11.60
C ASP A 246 -0.87 3.19 11.52
N ASN A 247 -1.23 2.25 10.63
CA ASN A 247 -2.62 1.82 10.46
C ASN A 247 -2.95 0.58 11.29
N VAL A 248 -4.25 0.38 11.56
CA VAL A 248 -4.79 -0.83 12.20
C VAL A 248 -5.71 -1.55 11.22
N PHE A 249 -5.34 -2.79 10.87
CA PHE A 249 -6.15 -3.70 10.04
C PHE A 249 -6.60 -4.87 10.91
N SER A 250 -7.87 -4.91 11.32
CA SER A 250 -8.37 -5.92 12.26
C SER A 250 -9.61 -6.67 11.77
N GLY A 251 -9.60 -8.00 11.82
CA GLY A 251 -10.79 -8.79 11.48
C GLY A 251 -11.18 -8.80 10.00
N ASN A 252 -10.24 -8.48 9.09
CA ASN A 252 -10.48 -8.47 7.65
C ASN A 252 -10.09 -9.82 7.02
N ALA A 253 -10.51 -10.11 5.79
CA ALA A 253 -9.98 -11.31 5.10
C ALA A 253 -8.50 -11.14 4.80
N PHE A 254 -8.14 -10.03 4.17
CA PHE A 254 -6.76 -9.58 4.02
C PHE A 254 -6.65 -8.25 4.76
N GLY A 255 -5.68 -8.07 5.67
CA GLY A 255 -5.51 -6.81 6.38
C GLY A 255 -5.05 -5.71 5.42
N LEU A 256 -3.84 -5.88 4.90
CA LEU A 256 -3.23 -5.05 3.86
C LEU A 256 -2.74 -5.93 2.71
N SER A 257 -3.05 -5.54 1.47
CA SER A 257 -2.57 -6.22 0.27
C SER A 257 -1.86 -5.26 -0.67
N LEU A 258 -0.63 -5.60 -1.07
CA LEU A 258 0.07 -5.02 -2.21
C LEU A 258 0.02 -6.01 -3.36
N TRP A 259 -0.57 -5.60 -4.48
CA TRP A 259 -0.71 -6.38 -5.70
C TRP A 259 0.01 -5.62 -6.83
N ARG A 260 1.03 -6.20 -7.47
CA ARG A 260 1.81 -5.55 -8.55
C ARG A 260 2.32 -4.16 -8.15
N SER A 261 2.58 -3.97 -6.87
CA SER A 261 2.94 -2.66 -6.32
C SER A 261 4.41 -2.59 -5.98
N THR A 262 5.02 -1.43 -6.17
CA THR A 262 6.48 -1.28 -6.06
C THR A 262 6.91 -0.04 -5.30
N LEU A 263 8.16 -0.05 -4.82
CA LEU A 263 8.81 1.11 -4.20
C LEU A 263 8.04 1.70 -3.01
N SER A 264 7.19 0.90 -2.38
CA SER A 264 6.29 1.34 -1.32
C SER A 264 6.85 0.97 0.06
N GLN A 265 6.49 1.77 1.05
CA GLN A 265 6.88 1.61 2.45
C GLN A 265 5.66 1.20 3.28
N VAL A 266 5.73 0.02 3.88
CA VAL A 266 4.73 -0.51 4.82
C VAL A 266 5.36 -0.51 6.20
N ALA A 267 5.03 0.47 7.03
CA ALA A 267 5.72 0.70 8.30
C ALA A 267 4.80 0.87 9.51
N ARG A 268 5.15 0.27 10.65
CA ARG A 268 4.45 0.51 11.94
C ARG A 268 2.94 0.23 11.90
N ASN A 269 2.49 -0.67 11.02
CA ASN A 269 1.09 -1.08 10.98
C ASN A 269 0.85 -2.23 11.96
N ARG A 270 -0.35 -2.29 12.51
CA ARG A 270 -0.86 -3.44 13.28
C ARG A 270 -1.88 -4.20 12.44
N ALA A 271 -1.60 -5.47 12.16
CA ALA A 271 -2.51 -6.37 11.46
C ALA A 271 -2.87 -7.55 12.39
N ASP A 272 -4.12 -7.59 12.85
CA ASP A 272 -4.58 -8.58 13.81
C ASP A 272 -5.89 -9.27 13.43
N HIS A 273 -6.03 -10.55 13.78
CA HIS A 273 -7.25 -11.32 13.51
C HIS A 273 -7.72 -11.31 12.04
N ASN A 274 -6.81 -11.12 11.08
CA ASN A 274 -7.10 -11.26 9.64
C ASN A 274 -6.82 -12.70 9.18
N TYR A 275 -7.14 -13.10 7.94
CA TYR A 275 -6.61 -14.38 7.40
C TYR A 275 -5.18 -14.22 6.90
N TYR A 276 -4.92 -13.10 6.24
CA TYR A 276 -3.58 -12.61 5.93
C TYR A 276 -3.44 -11.24 6.61
N GLY A 277 -2.46 -11.06 7.48
CA GLY A 277 -2.19 -9.78 8.11
C GLY A 277 -1.71 -8.76 7.07
N ILE A 278 -0.51 -8.96 6.56
CA ILE A 278 0.10 -8.16 5.48
C ILE A 278 0.52 -9.09 4.34
N LEU A 279 0.03 -8.84 3.14
CA LEU A 279 0.27 -9.65 1.95
C LEU A 279 0.93 -8.82 0.84
N ILE A 280 2.09 -9.29 0.38
CA ILE A 280 2.84 -8.73 -0.74
C ILE A 280 2.82 -9.77 -1.86
N THR A 281 2.03 -9.54 -2.91
CA THR A 281 1.74 -10.57 -3.91
C THR A 281 1.76 -10.06 -5.35
N ASP A 282 1.75 -11.00 -6.29
CA ASP A 282 1.77 -10.86 -7.74
C ASP A 282 2.78 -9.83 -8.24
N SER A 283 4.06 -10.21 -8.18
CA SER A 283 5.19 -9.39 -8.64
C SER A 283 5.29 -8.02 -7.95
N SER A 284 4.89 -7.93 -6.67
CA SER A 284 5.10 -6.73 -5.86
C SER A 284 6.56 -6.66 -5.41
N ASN A 285 7.33 -5.77 -6.05
CA ASN A 285 8.79 -5.76 -5.96
C ASN A 285 9.34 -4.47 -5.34
N ASN A 286 10.53 -4.56 -4.74
CA ASN A 286 11.24 -3.39 -4.20
C ASN A 286 10.49 -2.62 -3.12
N ASN A 287 9.66 -3.29 -2.32
CA ASN A 287 8.95 -2.71 -1.18
C ASN A 287 9.74 -2.91 0.12
N THR A 288 9.51 -2.02 1.08
CA THR A 288 10.09 -2.13 2.43
C THR A 288 8.96 -2.34 3.44
N ILE A 289 9.01 -3.48 4.14
CA ILE A 289 8.06 -3.91 5.16
C ILE A 289 8.80 -3.89 6.49
N THR A 290 8.58 -2.84 7.28
CA THR A 290 9.40 -2.55 8.46
C THR A 290 8.58 -2.24 9.70
N ASP A 291 9.01 -2.73 10.87
CA ASP A 291 8.42 -2.35 12.16
C ASP A 291 6.90 -2.62 12.29
N ASN A 292 6.34 -3.56 11.51
CA ASN A 292 4.94 -3.92 11.60
C ASN A 292 4.71 -4.99 12.69
N LEU A 293 3.53 -4.96 13.30
CA LEU A 293 3.04 -5.97 14.23
C LEU A 293 1.96 -6.80 13.53
N ALA A 294 2.24 -8.07 13.25
CA ALA A 294 1.29 -9.02 12.72
C ALA A 294 0.99 -10.09 13.77
N GLU A 295 -0.16 -9.96 14.45
CA GLU A 295 -0.48 -10.79 15.61
C GLU A 295 -1.83 -11.49 15.50
N ASP A 296 -1.90 -12.74 15.99
CA ASP A 296 -3.15 -13.50 16.11
C ASP A 296 -3.99 -13.53 14.82
N ASN A 297 -3.34 -13.58 13.64
CA ASN A 297 -4.04 -13.72 12.36
C ASN A 297 -4.55 -15.15 12.13
N SER A 298 -4.66 -15.97 13.17
CA SER A 298 -5.31 -17.28 13.13
C SER A 298 -6.80 -17.13 13.50
N ARG A 299 -7.65 -16.79 12.53
CA ARG A 299 -9.11 -16.75 12.77
C ARG A 299 -9.63 -18.15 13.07
N GLY A 300 -10.15 -18.35 14.28
CA GLY A 300 -10.67 -19.63 14.78
C GLY A 300 -11.91 -20.18 14.07
N GLU A 301 -12.49 -19.44 13.12
CA GLU A 301 -13.58 -19.92 12.26
C GLU A 301 -13.09 -20.86 11.13
N ILE A 302 -11.76 -20.96 10.93
CA ILE A 302 -11.18 -21.76 9.85
C ILE A 302 -10.48 -23.02 10.39
N ILE A 303 -10.75 -24.11 9.67
CA ILE A 303 -10.09 -25.42 9.75
C ILE A 303 -8.57 -25.26 9.92
N ALA A 304 -7.95 -26.12 10.73
CA ALA A 304 -6.51 -26.14 10.99
C ALA A 304 -5.67 -25.84 9.73
N GLY A 305 -4.86 -24.76 9.77
CA GLY A 305 -3.88 -24.46 8.71
C GLY A 305 -3.93 -23.07 8.07
N PHE A 306 -4.82 -22.16 8.49
CA PHE A 306 -4.91 -20.82 7.92
C PHE A 306 -4.68 -19.72 8.95
N GLY A 307 -3.91 -18.71 8.56
CA GLY A 307 -3.62 -17.52 9.35
C GLY A 307 -2.17 -17.08 9.26
N ILE A 308 -1.89 -16.13 8.36
CA ILE A 308 -0.51 -15.72 8.04
C ILE A 308 -0.29 -14.29 8.54
N GLY A 309 0.81 -14.07 9.26
CA GLY A 309 1.19 -12.74 9.75
C GLY A 309 1.62 -11.82 8.60
N ILE A 310 2.79 -12.11 8.02
CA ILE A 310 3.34 -11.36 6.87
C ILE A 310 3.73 -12.35 5.76
N SER A 311 3.20 -12.17 4.55
CA SER A 311 3.44 -13.06 3.41
C SER A 311 4.01 -12.34 2.19
N LEU A 312 5.01 -12.94 1.56
CA LEU A 312 5.52 -12.59 0.23
C LEU A 312 5.22 -13.75 -0.74
N GLU A 313 4.44 -13.48 -1.77
CA GLU A 313 3.96 -14.48 -2.71
C GLU A 313 4.11 -14.06 -4.18
N GLU A 314 4.06 -15.05 -5.07
CA GLU A 314 3.87 -14.88 -6.52
C GLU A 314 4.90 -13.96 -7.17
N ASN A 315 6.16 -14.36 -7.13
CA ASN A 315 7.30 -13.63 -7.69
C ASN A 315 7.57 -12.25 -7.08
N SER A 316 7.00 -11.95 -5.92
CA SER A 316 7.32 -10.72 -5.17
C SER A 316 8.77 -10.77 -4.65
N SER A 317 9.63 -9.97 -5.28
CA SER A 317 11.08 -10.07 -5.23
C SER A 317 11.74 -8.72 -4.88
N TYR A 318 12.99 -8.76 -4.41
CA TYR A 318 13.75 -7.57 -4.03
C TYR A 318 13.11 -6.73 -2.90
N ASN A 319 12.25 -7.34 -2.09
CA ASN A 319 11.64 -6.70 -0.93
C ASN A 319 12.53 -6.83 0.31
N ILE A 320 12.39 -5.87 1.22
CA ILE A 320 13.06 -5.86 2.53
C ILE A 320 12.01 -6.08 3.60
N VAL A 321 12.12 -7.18 4.36
CA VAL A 321 11.24 -7.51 5.48
C VAL A 321 12.06 -7.47 6.76
N THR A 322 11.89 -6.43 7.58
CA THR A 322 12.80 -6.18 8.71
C THR A 322 12.16 -5.57 9.95
N ARG A 323 12.65 -5.92 11.14
CA ARG A 323 12.12 -5.43 12.44
C ARG A 323 10.62 -5.61 12.63
N ASN A 324 10.00 -6.53 11.90
CA ASN A 324 8.60 -6.85 12.14
C ASN A 324 8.49 -7.80 13.31
N THR A 325 7.37 -7.71 14.04
CA THR A 325 6.96 -8.69 15.05
C THR A 325 5.84 -9.54 14.47
N ALA A 326 6.05 -10.85 14.37
CA ALA A 326 5.05 -11.80 13.91
C ALA A 326 4.74 -12.83 15.01
N LYS A 327 3.58 -12.69 15.65
CA LYS A 327 3.24 -13.42 16.86
C LYS A 327 1.90 -14.16 16.79
N GLY A 328 1.81 -15.39 17.30
CA GLY A 328 0.50 -16.03 17.48
C GLY A 328 -0.22 -16.40 16.18
N ASN A 329 0.51 -16.51 15.06
CA ASN A 329 -0.07 -16.84 13.75
C ASN A 329 0.11 -18.33 13.43
N PHE A 330 -0.59 -18.82 12.41
CA PHE A 330 -0.27 -20.15 11.87
C PHE A 330 1.11 -20.14 11.21
N ASN A 331 1.34 -19.22 10.26
CA ASN A 331 2.69 -18.89 9.80
C ASN A 331 2.99 -17.45 10.24
N GLY A 332 4.07 -17.24 11.00
CA GLY A 332 4.50 -15.89 11.38
C GLY A 332 4.91 -15.10 10.15
N LEU A 333 5.90 -15.63 9.44
CA LEU A 333 6.37 -15.14 8.15
C LEU A 333 6.20 -16.21 7.07
N GLU A 334 5.87 -15.79 5.86
CA GLU A 334 5.82 -16.66 4.69
C GLU A 334 6.52 -16.05 3.47
N VAL A 335 7.31 -16.85 2.78
CA VAL A 335 7.89 -16.53 1.47
C VAL A 335 7.60 -17.69 0.53
N SER A 336 6.81 -17.46 -0.51
CA SER A 336 6.26 -18.55 -1.32
C SER A 336 6.23 -18.23 -2.82
N ARG A 337 6.10 -19.25 -3.67
CA ARG A 337 5.74 -19.14 -5.10
C ARG A 337 6.64 -18.22 -5.93
N GLY A 338 7.89 -18.61 -6.13
CA GLY A 338 8.82 -17.96 -7.05
C GLY A 338 9.49 -16.69 -6.54
N CYS A 339 9.18 -16.25 -5.31
CA CYS A 339 9.84 -15.12 -4.65
C CYS A 339 11.36 -15.31 -4.59
N LYS A 340 12.11 -14.26 -4.87
CA LYS A 340 13.58 -14.31 -4.90
C LYS A 340 14.20 -12.97 -4.56
N PHE A 341 15.45 -13.01 -4.12
CA PHE A 341 16.26 -11.83 -3.80
C PHE A 341 15.59 -10.91 -2.77
N ASN A 342 14.72 -11.45 -1.91
CA ASN A 342 14.21 -10.73 -0.75
C ASN A 342 15.20 -10.87 0.41
N VAL A 343 15.20 -9.90 1.32
CA VAL A 343 15.92 -9.99 2.59
C VAL A 343 14.93 -10.03 3.76
N VAL A 344 15.06 -11.05 4.60
CA VAL A 344 14.31 -11.20 5.85
C VAL A 344 15.32 -11.05 6.99
N TYR A 345 15.35 -9.87 7.59
CA TYR A 345 16.41 -9.50 8.53
C TYR A 345 15.86 -8.88 9.81
N GLY A 346 16.27 -9.41 10.95
CA GLY A 346 15.97 -8.79 12.24
C GLY A 346 14.52 -8.71 12.62
N ASN A 347 13.72 -9.69 12.19
CA ASN A 347 12.35 -9.86 12.65
C ASN A 347 12.31 -10.66 13.95
N ASP A 348 11.28 -10.39 14.75
CA ASP A 348 10.96 -11.06 16.00
C ASP A 348 9.73 -11.94 15.76
N VAL A 349 9.88 -13.25 15.87
CA VAL A 349 8.89 -14.22 15.38
C VAL A 349 8.64 -15.28 16.44
N SER A 350 7.47 -15.21 17.09
CA SER A 350 7.15 -16.03 18.26
C SER A 350 5.75 -16.61 18.31
N ASP A 351 5.55 -17.66 19.10
CA ASP A 351 4.22 -18.23 19.38
C ASP A 351 3.46 -18.68 18.11
N ASN A 352 4.15 -18.98 17.01
CA ASN A 352 3.52 -19.39 15.75
C ASN A 352 3.55 -20.92 15.57
N SER A 353 2.66 -21.46 14.72
CA SER A 353 2.78 -22.86 14.31
C SER A 353 4.02 -23.09 13.43
N HIS A 354 4.34 -22.14 12.55
CA HIS A 354 5.62 -22.02 11.89
C HIS A 354 6.14 -20.59 12.08
N GLY A 355 7.37 -20.41 12.56
CA GLY A 355 7.99 -19.10 12.65
C GLY A 355 8.13 -18.50 11.25
N ILE A 356 8.90 -19.16 10.38
CA ILE A 356 8.96 -18.86 8.96
C ILE A 356 8.71 -20.11 8.10
N ARG A 357 7.86 -19.95 7.07
CA ARG A 357 7.62 -20.98 6.05
C ARG A 357 8.11 -20.50 4.68
N LEU A 358 8.95 -21.31 4.04
CA LEU A 358 9.44 -21.07 2.68
C LEU A 358 8.98 -22.21 1.77
N ASN A 359 8.22 -21.89 0.73
CA ASN A 359 7.78 -22.88 -0.25
C ASN A 359 8.02 -22.43 -1.70
N GLU A 360 8.60 -23.28 -2.54
CA GLU A 360 8.77 -23.05 -3.98
C GLU A 360 9.46 -21.71 -4.34
N ASN A 361 10.51 -21.34 -3.61
CA ASN A 361 11.23 -20.08 -3.79
C ASN A 361 12.75 -20.27 -3.67
N ARG A 362 13.55 -19.24 -4.01
CA ARG A 362 15.01 -19.36 -3.99
C ARG A 362 15.71 -18.03 -3.88
N ASN A 363 16.98 -18.05 -3.51
CA ASN A 363 17.83 -16.86 -3.45
C ASN A 363 17.25 -15.74 -2.57
N ASN A 364 16.53 -16.09 -1.51
CA ASN A 364 16.20 -15.14 -0.44
C ASN A 364 17.28 -15.22 0.64
N LEU A 365 17.56 -14.09 1.29
CA LEU A 365 18.57 -13.98 2.35
C LEU A 365 17.86 -13.79 3.70
N ILE A 366 18.00 -14.77 4.59
CA ILE A 366 17.33 -14.84 5.89
C ILE A 366 18.40 -14.89 6.98
N PHE A 367 18.58 -13.83 7.74
CA PHE A 367 19.60 -13.78 8.79
C PHE A 367 19.26 -12.78 9.90
N GLY A 368 19.84 -12.94 11.08
CA GLY A 368 19.68 -12.02 12.20
C GLY A 368 18.26 -11.95 12.77
N ASN A 369 17.38 -12.90 12.43
CA ASN A 369 16.03 -13.00 12.98
C ASN A 369 16.03 -13.78 14.31
N ASN A 370 14.99 -13.55 15.12
CA ASN A 370 14.76 -14.29 16.37
C ASN A 370 13.53 -15.18 16.19
N PHE A 371 13.72 -16.50 16.18
CA PHE A 371 12.65 -17.50 16.17
C PHE A 371 12.61 -18.21 17.52
N TYR A 372 11.52 -18.05 18.27
CA TYR A 372 11.37 -18.66 19.60
C TYR A 372 9.90 -18.95 19.91
N ASP A 373 9.63 -19.92 20.78
CA ASP A 373 8.29 -20.35 21.18
C ASP A 373 7.38 -20.71 19.97
N ASN A 374 7.97 -21.07 18.82
CA ASN A 374 7.23 -21.57 17.67
C ASN A 374 7.22 -23.11 17.69
N ASN A 375 6.15 -23.73 17.17
CA ASN A 375 6.13 -25.20 17.05
C ASN A 375 7.22 -25.70 16.08
N ILE A 376 7.45 -24.94 15.01
CA ILE A 376 8.56 -25.12 14.07
C ILE A 376 9.15 -23.74 13.78
N ASN A 377 10.41 -23.50 14.18
CA ASN A 377 11.03 -22.18 13.96
C ASN A 377 11.17 -21.82 12.48
N ALA A 378 11.70 -22.75 11.69
CA ALA A 378 11.89 -22.55 10.25
C ALA A 378 11.58 -23.82 9.46
N TYR A 379 10.73 -23.67 8.45
CA TYR A 379 10.32 -24.75 7.56
C TYR A 379 10.58 -24.36 6.10
N GLU A 380 11.26 -25.22 5.35
CA GLU A 380 11.59 -24.99 3.95
C GLU A 380 11.18 -26.19 3.08
N ASN A 381 10.50 -25.93 1.96
CA ASN A 381 10.07 -26.98 1.04
C ASN A 381 10.23 -26.55 -0.41
N ALA A 382 10.75 -27.44 -1.26
CA ALA A 382 11.02 -27.17 -2.68
C ALA A 382 11.72 -25.81 -2.91
N SER A 383 12.62 -25.42 -2.00
CA SER A 383 13.24 -24.09 -1.97
C SER A 383 14.74 -24.18 -1.70
N GLN A 384 15.47 -23.13 -2.07
CA GLN A 384 16.91 -23.03 -1.86
C GLN A 384 17.29 -21.60 -1.50
N ASN A 385 17.46 -21.34 -0.21
CA ASN A 385 17.70 -20.00 0.32
C ASN A 385 18.97 -19.94 1.19
N ILE A 386 19.37 -18.72 1.51
CA ILE A 386 20.60 -18.46 2.26
C ILE A 386 20.20 -18.03 3.66
N TRP A 387 20.69 -18.77 4.66
CA TRP A 387 20.27 -18.62 6.06
C TRP A 387 21.29 -17.89 6.94
N ASN A 388 22.41 -17.45 6.37
CA ASN A 388 23.43 -16.72 7.11
C ASN A 388 24.30 -15.84 6.21
N THR A 389 24.90 -14.81 6.82
CA THR A 389 25.98 -14.00 6.26
C THR A 389 27.27 -14.27 7.05
N THR A 390 27.88 -13.24 7.64
CA THR A 390 28.86 -13.39 8.74
C THR A 390 28.22 -13.89 10.03
N ARG A 391 26.89 -13.85 10.12
CA ARG A 391 26.06 -14.39 11.21
C ARG A 391 24.74 -14.94 10.66
N GLY A 392 24.11 -15.85 11.39
CA GLY A 392 22.83 -16.47 11.05
C GLY A 392 21.68 -15.94 11.90
N ASN A 393 20.73 -16.80 12.20
CA ASN A 393 19.52 -16.52 12.98
C ASN A 393 19.60 -17.13 14.38
N TYR A 394 18.78 -16.64 15.30
CA TYR A 394 18.57 -17.26 16.59
C TYR A 394 17.36 -18.21 16.53
N TYR A 395 17.53 -19.40 17.12
CA TYR A 395 16.51 -20.43 17.26
C TYR A 395 16.52 -20.91 18.71
N ASP A 396 15.38 -20.88 19.40
CA ASP A 396 15.29 -21.36 20.79
C ASP A 396 15.51 -22.88 20.93
N ASP A 397 15.27 -23.65 19.86
CA ASP A 397 15.54 -25.09 19.77
C ASP A 397 16.96 -25.45 19.32
N TYR A 398 17.84 -24.44 19.13
CA TYR A 398 19.26 -24.68 18.86
C TYR A 398 20.04 -24.90 20.17
N HIS A 399 20.71 -26.05 20.26
CA HIS A 399 21.49 -26.46 21.43
C HIS A 399 22.96 -26.77 21.08
N GLY A 400 23.45 -26.18 19.99
CA GLY A 400 24.85 -26.31 19.61
C GLY A 400 25.80 -25.58 20.55
N LYS A 401 27.08 -25.92 20.45
CA LYS A 401 28.16 -25.30 21.23
C LYS A 401 28.76 -24.11 20.49
N ASP A 402 29.32 -23.21 21.27
CA ASP A 402 30.19 -22.12 20.86
C ASP A 402 31.49 -22.29 21.63
N GLU A 403 32.45 -22.98 21.02
CA GLU A 403 33.72 -23.36 21.65
C GLU A 403 34.74 -22.22 21.64
N ASP A 404 34.63 -21.27 20.70
CA ASP A 404 35.53 -20.11 20.59
C ASP A 404 34.99 -18.84 21.28
N GLY A 405 33.73 -18.83 21.69
CA GLY A 405 33.09 -17.79 22.46
C GLY A 405 32.71 -16.54 21.66
N ASP A 406 32.57 -16.66 20.33
CA ASP A 406 32.26 -15.54 19.45
C ASP A 406 30.74 -15.21 19.37
N GLY A 407 29.90 -16.04 20.01
CA GLY A 407 28.45 -15.91 20.06
C GLY A 407 27.71 -16.60 18.90
N ILE A 408 28.43 -17.30 18.02
CA ILE A 408 27.93 -18.10 16.91
C ILE A 408 28.14 -19.58 17.26
N GLY A 409 27.15 -20.41 16.94
CA GLY A 409 27.26 -21.84 17.12
C GLY A 409 28.14 -22.52 16.08
N ASP A 410 29.01 -23.42 16.53
CA ASP A 410 29.95 -24.17 15.70
C ASP A 410 29.29 -25.29 14.88
N GLN A 411 28.09 -25.72 15.27
CA GLN A 411 27.30 -26.70 14.53
C GLN A 411 26.22 -26.02 13.67
N PRO A 412 26.09 -26.36 12.38
CA PRO A 412 25.00 -25.84 11.57
C PRO A 412 23.62 -26.25 12.10
N TYR A 413 22.64 -25.36 11.98
CA TYR A 413 21.22 -25.66 12.23
C TYR A 413 20.59 -26.18 10.93
N ALA A 414 20.06 -27.40 10.96
CA ALA A 414 19.40 -28.01 9.81
C ALA A 414 17.94 -27.54 9.70
N LEU A 415 17.53 -27.06 8.53
CA LEU A 415 16.17 -26.59 8.31
C LEU A 415 15.21 -27.78 8.12
N ARG A 416 14.02 -27.72 8.74
CA ARG A 416 13.00 -28.77 8.60
C ARG A 416 12.29 -28.66 7.25
N GLY A 417 11.89 -29.79 6.70
CA GLY A 417 11.01 -29.89 5.53
C GLY A 417 11.36 -31.07 4.64
N GLN A 418 10.36 -31.62 3.95
CA GLN A 418 10.50 -32.89 3.23
C GLN A 418 11.64 -32.87 2.20
N ASP A 419 11.77 -31.75 1.48
CA ASP A 419 12.76 -31.58 0.43
C ASP A 419 13.90 -30.62 0.82
N SER A 420 13.95 -30.17 2.08
CA SER A 420 14.99 -29.21 2.49
C SER A 420 16.37 -29.88 2.57
N LYS A 421 17.37 -29.18 2.05
CA LYS A 421 18.80 -29.49 2.22
C LYS A 421 19.57 -28.29 2.76
N SER A 422 18.87 -27.29 3.27
CA SER A 422 19.46 -26.03 3.70
C SER A 422 19.91 -26.11 5.15
N TYR A 423 20.93 -25.32 5.45
CA TYR A 423 21.45 -25.14 6.80
C TYR A 423 21.68 -23.66 7.05
N ASP A 424 21.40 -23.22 8.28
CA ASP A 424 22.05 -22.03 8.82
C ASP A 424 23.42 -22.47 9.35
N HIS A 425 24.48 -22.02 8.70
CA HIS A 425 25.85 -22.38 9.08
C HIS A 425 26.43 -21.50 10.18
N ARG A 426 25.71 -20.47 10.63
CA ARG A 426 26.14 -19.55 11.69
C ARG A 426 24.99 -19.23 12.65
N PRO A 427 24.29 -20.23 13.20
CA PRO A 427 23.20 -19.99 14.13
C PRO A 427 23.70 -19.22 15.36
N MET A 428 22.91 -18.29 15.86
CA MET A 428 23.29 -17.46 16.99
C MET A 428 22.99 -18.18 18.32
N ILE A 429 23.90 -18.07 19.29
CA ILE A 429 23.73 -18.66 20.64
C ILE A 429 22.74 -17.88 21.50
N ALA A 430 22.58 -16.59 21.21
CA ALA A 430 21.68 -15.70 21.92
C ALA A 430 20.86 -14.85 20.94
N PHE A 431 19.81 -14.22 21.46
CA PHE A 431 18.96 -13.30 20.70
C PHE A 431 19.79 -12.30 19.89
N CYS A 432 19.45 -12.19 18.61
CA CYS A 432 20.02 -11.23 17.70
C CYS A 432 19.64 -9.81 18.15
N ARG A 433 20.63 -9.06 18.63
CA ARG A 433 20.51 -7.62 18.85
C ARG A 433 20.91 -6.91 17.57
N ASN A 434 19.93 -6.39 16.86
CA ASN A 434 20.17 -5.73 15.58
C ASN A 434 20.46 -4.24 15.77
N ALA A 435 21.56 -3.78 15.19
CA ALA A 435 21.96 -2.37 15.16
C ALA A 435 21.01 -1.54 14.27
N SER A 436 21.27 -0.24 14.14
CA SER A 436 20.58 0.64 13.18
C SER A 436 20.55 0.02 11.78
N ILE A 437 19.39 0.04 11.11
CA ILE A 437 19.27 -0.51 9.76
C ILE A 437 19.93 0.42 8.75
N ASP A 438 20.76 -0.18 7.91
CA ASP A 438 21.16 0.38 6.63
C ASP A 438 20.57 -0.47 5.50
N TYR A 439 19.54 0.05 4.83
CA TYR A 439 18.87 -0.63 3.73
C TYR A 439 19.79 -0.85 2.52
N ALA A 440 20.79 0.00 2.31
CA ALA A 440 21.75 -0.16 1.22
C ALA A 440 22.65 -1.36 1.49
N THR A 441 23.17 -1.47 2.72
CA THR A 441 23.95 -2.63 3.15
C THR A 441 23.15 -3.94 3.03
N LEU A 442 21.87 -3.96 3.43
CA LEU A 442 21.03 -5.17 3.26
C LEU A 442 20.87 -5.56 1.79
N LYS A 443 20.71 -4.58 0.88
CA LYS A 443 20.64 -4.85 -0.56
C LYS A 443 21.97 -5.36 -1.11
N ASP A 444 23.09 -4.85 -0.61
CA ASP A 444 24.41 -5.30 -1.02
C ASP A 444 24.73 -6.69 -0.47
N ASP A 445 24.26 -7.03 0.73
CA ASP A 445 24.31 -8.39 1.27
C ASP A 445 23.51 -9.37 0.41
N VAL A 446 22.31 -9.00 -0.05
CA VAL A 446 21.56 -9.85 -1.00
C VAL A 446 22.38 -10.09 -2.27
N LYS A 447 22.96 -9.04 -2.87
CA LYS A 447 23.80 -9.20 -4.08
C LYS A 447 25.05 -10.06 -3.84
N LYS A 448 25.59 -10.02 -2.62
CA LYS A 448 26.82 -10.74 -2.26
C LYS A 448 26.56 -12.22 -1.91
N TYR A 449 25.49 -12.49 -1.16
CA TYR A 449 25.23 -13.80 -0.58
C TYR A 449 24.15 -14.58 -1.32
N ALA A 450 23.10 -13.92 -1.83
CA ALA A 450 21.99 -14.58 -2.51
C ALA A 450 22.32 -14.89 -3.98
N THR A 451 23.44 -15.55 -4.19
CA THR A 451 24.05 -15.81 -5.48
C THR A 451 24.07 -17.30 -5.81
N TYR A 452 23.03 -18.08 -5.46
CA TYR A 452 22.88 -19.36 -6.16
C TYR A 452 22.70 -19.02 -7.64
N GLU A 453 23.79 -19.12 -8.38
CA GLU A 453 23.74 -19.26 -9.82
C GLU A 453 22.86 -20.46 -10.10
N LEU A 454 22.13 -20.42 -11.21
CA LEU A 454 21.59 -21.63 -11.78
C LEU A 454 22.80 -22.52 -12.06
N ALA A 455 23.22 -23.34 -11.09
CA ALA A 455 23.70 -24.65 -11.45
C ALA A 455 22.56 -25.17 -12.30
N ASP A 456 22.81 -25.25 -13.60
CA ASP A 456 21.95 -25.87 -14.57
C ASP A 456 21.26 -27.04 -13.88
N ASP A 457 19.98 -27.22 -14.15
CA ASP A 457 19.42 -28.55 -14.07
C ASP A 457 20.33 -29.45 -14.93
N GLU A 458 21.40 -30.00 -14.34
CA GLU A 458 22.27 -30.97 -14.97
C GLU A 458 21.44 -32.24 -15.07
N VAL A 459 20.70 -32.36 -16.18
CA VAL A 459 21.15 -33.21 -17.28
C VAL A 459 20.67 -32.59 -18.61
N PRO A 460 21.57 -32.06 -19.47
CA PRO A 460 21.23 -31.88 -20.87
C PRO A 460 20.96 -33.26 -21.49
N ALA A 461 19.73 -33.51 -21.95
CA ALA A 461 19.44 -34.69 -22.75
C ALA A 461 20.14 -34.56 -24.10
N TYR A 462 21.21 -35.32 -24.33
CA TYR A 462 21.80 -35.45 -25.66
C TYR A 462 21.01 -36.49 -26.47
N GLN A 463 20.74 -36.18 -27.74
CA GLN A 463 20.29 -37.17 -28.73
C GLN A 463 21.27 -37.22 -29.89
N LEU A 464 21.72 -38.43 -30.22
CA LEU A 464 22.50 -38.71 -31.43
C LEU A 464 21.54 -38.78 -32.62
N LYS A 465 21.61 -37.78 -33.50
CA LYS A 465 20.87 -37.79 -34.78
C LYS A 465 21.87 -37.69 -35.92
N GLY A 466 22.07 -38.79 -36.65
CA GLY A 466 22.92 -38.81 -37.85
C GLY A 466 24.41 -38.49 -37.59
N GLY A 467 24.96 -38.85 -36.43
CA GLY A 467 26.39 -38.68 -36.14
C GLY A 467 26.82 -37.28 -35.67
N THR A 468 25.88 -36.36 -35.43
CA THR A 468 26.15 -35.03 -34.84
C THR A 468 25.46 -34.91 -33.48
N ILE A 469 26.19 -34.41 -32.46
CA ILE A 469 25.62 -34.06 -31.16
C ILE A 469 24.85 -32.76 -31.32
N VAL A 470 23.53 -32.78 -31.12
CA VAL A 470 22.71 -31.57 -31.11
C VAL A 470 22.48 -31.15 -29.66
N ILE A 471 23.02 -29.98 -29.28
CA ILE A 471 22.76 -29.35 -27.98
C ILE A 471 21.60 -28.37 -28.19
N ALA A 472 20.42 -28.70 -27.67
CA ALA A 472 19.28 -27.79 -27.67
C ALA A 472 19.23 -27.08 -26.31
N SER A 473 19.73 -25.84 -26.24
CA SER A 473 19.45 -24.96 -25.11
C SER A 473 18.00 -24.47 -25.23
N LYS A 474 17.14 -24.89 -24.30
CA LYS A 474 15.86 -24.23 -24.10
C LYS A 474 16.12 -23.11 -23.11
N ILE A 475 16.35 -21.89 -23.61
CA ILE A 475 16.31 -20.70 -22.77
C ILE A 475 14.85 -20.57 -22.29
N PRO A 476 14.54 -20.65 -20.98
CA PRO A 476 13.19 -20.40 -20.51
C PRO A 476 12.92 -18.89 -20.67
N THR A 477 12.08 -18.53 -21.63
CA THR A 477 11.57 -17.16 -21.83
C THR A 477 10.47 -16.80 -20.82
N SER A 478 10.26 -17.60 -19.76
CA SER A 478 9.19 -17.40 -18.77
C SER A 478 9.56 -17.99 -17.40
N PRO A 479 9.04 -17.45 -16.28
CA PRO A 479 9.18 -18.04 -14.96
C PRO A 479 8.73 -19.51 -14.92
N PRO A 480 9.23 -20.33 -13.97
CA PRO A 480 8.74 -21.68 -13.76
C PRO A 480 7.21 -21.67 -13.63
N LYS A 481 6.52 -22.54 -14.36
CA LYS A 481 5.09 -22.79 -14.10
C LYS A 481 5.00 -23.76 -12.94
N TRP A 482 4.69 -23.25 -11.75
CA TRP A 482 4.43 -24.06 -10.56
C TRP A 482 3.13 -24.84 -10.71
N SER A 483 3.09 -26.08 -10.23
CA SER A 483 1.94 -26.98 -10.39
C SER A 483 0.70 -26.44 -9.67
N ASP A 484 -0.38 -26.22 -10.42
CA ASP A 484 -1.78 -26.10 -9.98
C ASP A 484 -2.17 -25.10 -8.88
N SER A 485 -1.40 -24.02 -8.64
CA SER A 485 -1.94 -22.85 -7.93
C SER A 485 -2.51 -21.85 -8.93
N LYS A 486 -3.84 -21.72 -8.99
CA LYS A 486 -4.44 -20.49 -9.55
C LYS A 486 -3.82 -19.29 -8.79
N PRO A 487 -3.49 -18.16 -9.47
CA PRO A 487 -3.04 -16.96 -8.79
C PRO A 487 -3.97 -16.59 -7.63
N LEU A 488 -3.40 -16.14 -6.52
CA LEU A 488 -4.11 -15.65 -5.36
C LEU A 488 -4.86 -14.38 -5.77
N ASP A 489 -6.17 -14.52 -5.89
CA ASP A 489 -7.02 -13.39 -6.20
C ASP A 489 -7.37 -12.65 -4.91
N VAL A 490 -6.63 -11.60 -4.57
CA VAL A 490 -6.94 -10.80 -3.36
C VAL A 490 -8.19 -9.95 -3.52
N THR A 491 -8.85 -9.96 -4.70
CA THR A 491 -10.18 -9.34 -4.88
C THR A 491 -11.31 -10.22 -4.39
N THR A 492 -11.04 -11.50 -4.14
CA THR A 492 -12.02 -12.48 -3.66
C THR A 492 -11.45 -13.20 -2.43
N PRO A 493 -12.16 -13.29 -1.29
CA PRO A 493 -11.63 -14.03 -0.15
C PRO A 493 -11.39 -15.50 -0.51
N PRO A 494 -10.39 -16.17 0.11
CA PRO A 494 -9.97 -17.51 -0.29
C PRO A 494 -11.09 -18.58 -0.22
N PHE A 495 -12.15 -18.29 0.53
CA PHE A 495 -13.22 -19.23 0.89
C PHE A 495 -14.54 -19.04 0.11
N TYR A 496 -14.58 -18.13 -0.86
CA TYR A 496 -15.74 -17.92 -1.75
C TYR A 496 -15.63 -18.66 -3.10
N LYS A 497 -14.74 -19.66 -3.23
CA LYS A 497 -14.60 -20.50 -4.43
C LYS A 497 -15.16 -21.89 -4.24
#